data_AF-A0A922ZX42-F1
#
_entry.id   AF-A0A922ZX42-F1
#
_cell.length_a   1.000
_cell.length_b   1.000
_cell.length_c   1.000
_cell.angle_alpha   90.00
_cell.angle_beta   90.00
_cell.angle_gamma   90.00
#
_symmetry.space_group_name_H-M   'P 1'
#
loop_
_entity.id
_entity.type
_entity.pdbx_description
1 polymer ?
#
loop_
_entity_poly.entity_id
_entity_poly.type
_entity_poly.pdbx_seq_one_letter_code
_entity_poly.pdbx_strand_id
1 'polypeptide(L)' 'MKELENGDLLLDNGITVSAWRRTRTEVYSRVVGYLRPVSQWNKGKKAEWADRICFEAKKQHNTAQ' A
#
# COMPACT_ATOMS: atom_id res chain seq x y z
N MET A 1 -5.55 7.38 -10.47
CA MET A 1 -4.76 6.66 -11.48
C MET A 1 -5.61 5.56 -12.13
N LYS A 2 -5.52 5.36 -13.44
CA LYS A 2 -6.32 4.37 -14.19
C LYS A 2 -5.44 3.62 -15.19
N GLU A 3 -5.64 2.31 -15.29
CA GLU A 3 -5.02 1.48 -16.33
C GLU A 3 -5.86 1.57 -17.61
N LEU A 4 -5.20 1.84 -18.74
CA LEU A 4 -5.79 1.94 -20.07
C LEU A 4 -5.83 0.55 -20.74
N GLU A 5 -6.63 0.40 -21.80
CA GLU A 5 -6.78 -0.89 -22.51
C GLU A 5 -5.46 -1.41 -23.09
N ASN A 6 -4.55 -0.51 -23.45
CA ASN A 6 -3.20 -0.84 -23.94
C ASN A 6 -2.19 -1.15 -22.81
N GLY A 7 -2.60 -1.16 -21.55
CA GLY A 7 -1.75 -1.43 -20.37
C GLY A 7 -0.97 -0.23 -19.85
N ASP A 8 -1.11 0.94 -20.47
CA ASP A 8 -0.51 2.17 -20.00
C ASP A 8 -1.27 2.72 -18.77
N LEU A 9 -0.58 3.50 -17.95
CA LEU A 9 -1.16 4.12 -16.76
C LEU A 9 -1.42 5.60 -16.97
N LEU A 10 -2.66 6.01 -16.75
CA LEU A 10 -3.01 7.41 -16.57
C LEU A 10 -2.90 7.81 -15.10
N LEU A 11 -1.97 8.71 -14.78
CA LEU A 11 -1.82 9.30 -13.46
C LEU A 11 -2.83 10.44 -13.24
N ASP A 12 -3.11 10.78 -11.98
CA ASP A 12 -4.12 11.81 -11.64
C ASP A 12 -3.73 13.23 -12.08
N ASN A 13 -2.45 13.46 -12.38
CA ASN A 13 -1.92 14.71 -12.93
C ASN A 13 -1.91 14.75 -14.48
N GLY A 14 -2.56 13.79 -15.14
CA GLY A 14 -2.67 13.72 -16.60
C GLY A 14 -1.46 13.14 -17.34
N ILE A 15 -0.40 12.74 -16.61
CA ILE A 15 0.76 12.08 -17.21
C ILE A 15 0.43 10.62 -17.51
N THR A 16 0.80 10.14 -18.69
CA THR A 16 0.69 8.73 -19.07
C THR A 16 2.04 8.02 -18.94
N VAL A 17 2.09 6.90 -18.22
CA VAL A 17 3.28 6.06 -18.05
C VAL A 17 3.09 4.79 -18.85
N SER A 18 3.98 4.57 -19.84
CA SER A 18 3.89 3.42 -20.73
C SER A 18 4.16 2.09 -20.02
N ALA A 19 3.42 1.04 -20.36
CA ALA A 19 3.47 -0.28 -19.72
C ALA A 19 4.91 -0.83 -19.57
N TRP A 20 5.69 -0.77 -20.64
CA TRP A 20 7.06 -1.32 -20.70
C TRP A 20 8.08 -0.60 -19.80
N ARG A 21 7.81 0.65 -19.40
CA ARG A 21 8.68 1.41 -18.48
C ARG A 21 8.42 1.07 -17.02
N ARG A 22 7.39 0.27 -16.73
CA ARG A 22 6.96 -0.02 -15.37
C ARG A 22 7.68 -1.26 -14.85
N THR A 23 8.03 -1.21 -13.58
CA THR A 23 8.44 -2.38 -12.80
C THR A 23 7.38 -2.65 -11.75
N ARG A 24 7.02 -3.91 -11.55
CA ARG A 24 6.09 -4.29 -10.48
C ARG A 24 6.72 -3.95 -9.12
N THR A 25 6.03 -3.12 -8.34
CA THR A 25 6.46 -2.81 -6.98
C THR A 25 6.17 -3.99 -6.07
N GLU A 26 7.19 -4.47 -5.35
CA GLU A 26 7.00 -5.45 -4.29
C GLU A 26 6.79 -4.74 -2.96
N VAL A 27 5.73 -5.11 -2.24
CA VAL A 27 5.39 -4.51 -0.95
C VAL A 27 5.89 -5.42 0.16
N TYR A 28 6.62 -4.84 1.11
CA TYR A 28 7.13 -5.54 2.30
C TYR A 28 6.42 -5.03 3.54
N SER A 29 6.21 -5.92 4.51
CA SER A 29 5.66 -5.57 5.82
C SER A 29 6.38 -6.32 6.94
N ARG A 30 6.43 -5.70 8.13
CA ARG A 30 7.08 -6.25 9.31
C ARG A 30 6.12 -7.18 10.04
N VAL A 31 6.53 -8.45 10.21
CA VAL A 31 5.67 -9.49 10.80
C VAL A 31 5.92 -9.67 12.29
N VAL A 32 7.08 -10.24 12.66
CA VAL A 32 7.52 -10.52 14.05
C VAL A 32 8.98 -10.10 14.26
N GLY A 33 9.34 -8.92 13.73
CA GLY A 33 10.68 -8.35 13.89
C GLY A 33 11.52 -8.24 12.61
N TYR A 34 11.10 -8.85 11.50
CA TYR A 34 11.75 -8.73 10.19
C TYR A 34 10.76 -8.41 9.06
N LEU A 35 11.29 -7.94 7.92
CA LEU A 35 10.52 -7.62 6.72
C LEU A 35 10.31 -8.86 5.85
N ARG A 36 9.07 -9.09 5.41
CA ARG A 36 8.72 -10.16 4.47
C ARG A 36 7.88 -9.60 3.32
N PRO A 37 8.06 -10.09 2.08
CA PRO A 37 7.17 -9.74 0.97
C PRO A 37 5.72 -10.11 1.28
N VAL A 38 4.80 -9.16 1.10
CA VAL A 38 3.36 -9.38 1.27
C VAL A 38 2.83 -10.36 0.23
N SER A 39 3.46 -10.41 -0.95
CA SER A 39 3.17 -11.38 -2.02
C SER A 39 3.27 -12.83 -1.55
N GLN A 40 4.08 -13.12 -0.54
CA GLN A 40 4.32 -14.47 -0.01
C GLN A 40 3.44 -14.83 1.19
N TRP A 41 2.44 -14.02 1.54
CA TRP A 41 1.59 -14.30 2.70
C TRP A 41 0.59 -15.43 2.39
N ASN A 42 0.56 -16.43 3.28
CA ASN A 42 -0.44 -17.50 3.24
C ASN A 42 -1.81 -17.01 3.75
N LYS A 43 -2.84 -17.85 3.62
CA LYS A 43 -4.22 -17.51 4.04
C LYS A 43 -4.30 -17.12 5.52
N GLY A 44 -3.63 -17.85 6.41
CA GLY A 44 -3.63 -17.56 7.84
C GLY A 44 -3.00 -16.21 8.18
N LYS A 45 -1.88 -15.85 7.53
CA LYS A 45 -1.23 -14.56 7.75
C LYS A 45 -2.07 -13.38 7.27
N LYS A 46 -2.82 -13.55 6.16
CA LYS A 46 -3.77 -12.54 5.68
C LYS A 46 -4.91 -12.33 6.67
N ALA A 47 -5.43 -13.41 7.26
CA ALA A 47 -6.46 -13.32 8.30
C ALA A 47 -5.93 -12.62 9.57
N GLU A 48 -4.79 -13.07 10.11
CA GLU A 48 -4.18 -12.43 11.28
C GLU A 48 -3.85 -10.96 11.05
N TRP A 49 -3.42 -10.57 9.84
CA TRP A 49 -3.18 -9.17 9.51
C TRP A 49 -4.47 -8.33 9.53
N ALA A 50 -5.60 -8.88 9.06
CA ALA A 50 -6.88 -8.19 9.07
C ALA A 50 -7.39 -7.92 10.50
N ASP A 51 -7.00 -8.77 11.45
CA ASP A 51 -7.36 -8.63 12.87
C ASP A 51 -6.45 -7.63 13.63
N ARG A 52 -5.38 -7.11 13.00
CA ARG A 52 -4.47 -6.15 13.65
C ARG A 52 -5.12 -4.78 13.82
N ILE A 53 -4.93 -4.19 14.99
CA ILE A 53 -5.38 -2.84 15.30
C ILE A 53 -4.16 -1.92 15.38
N CYS A 54 -4.17 -0.86 14.56
CA CYS A 54 -3.15 0.20 14.65
C CYS A 54 -3.42 1.09 15.85
N PHE A 55 -2.36 1.51 16.53
CA PHE A 55 -2.46 2.56 17.53
C PHE A 55 -2.86 3.88 16.86
N GLU A 56 -3.95 4.48 17.31
CA GLU A 56 -4.36 5.83 16.91
C GLU A 56 -3.96 6.82 18.00
N ALA A 57 -3.04 7.73 17.69
CA ALA A 57 -2.69 8.81 18.61
C ALA A 57 -3.89 9.77 18.75
N LYS A 58 -4.34 10.03 19.98
CA LYS A 58 -5.37 11.03 20.24
C LYS A 58 -4.92 12.38 19.66
N LYS A 59 -5.72 12.95 18.75
CA LYS A 59 -5.50 14.32 18.28
C LYS A 59 -5.65 15.25 19.49
N GLN A 60 -4.57 15.93 19.88
CA GLN A 60 -4.71 17.02 20.83
C GLN A 60 -5.48 18.14 20.12
N HIS A 61 -6.66 18.48 20.62
CA HIS A 61 -7.34 19.69 20.22
C HIS A 61 -6.53 20.86 20.81
N ASN A 62 -5.66 21.47 20.00
CA ASN A 62 -5.14 22.80 20.30
C ASN A 62 -6.31 23.78 20.15
N THR A 63 -7.07 23.97 21.23
CA THR A 63 -8.00 25.09 21.35
C THR A 63 -7.13 26.34 21.49
N ALA A 64 -7.02 27.12 20.42
CA ALA A 64 -6.45 28.46 20.49
C ALA A 64 -7.35 29.32 21.41
N GLN A 65 -6.72 29.93 22.41
CA GLN A 65 -7.33 30.94 23.29
C GLN A 65 -7.48 32.28 22.56
#